data_AF-A0A3C1PEI4-F1
#
_entry.id   AF-A0A3C1PEI4-F1
#
_cell.length_a   1.000
_cell.length_b   1.000
_cell.length_c   1.000
_cell.angle_alpha   90.00
_cell.angle_beta   90.00
_cell.angle_gamma   90.00
#
_symmetry.space_group_name_H-M   'P 1'
#
loop_
_entity.id
_entity.type
_entity.pdbx_description
1 polymer ?
#
loop_
_entity_poly.entity_id
_entity_poly.type
_entity_poly.pdbx_seq_one_letter_code
_entity_poly.pdbx_strand_id
1 'polypeptide(L)'
;MAPLGLPDGVYPWDERQIEVKQGTARLGDGTLAGTTLPLLVGVENLVKWNCCEVGEAIVYATIAPRQALGVFSLIGESASQLLRWKLDLADATISLNWQRLLPFAISINDYSSTRQQIK
;
A
#
# COMPACT_ATOMS: atom_id res chain seq x y z
N MET A 1 -17.53 0.84 -8.96
CA MET A 1 -16.11 0.66 -8.56
C MET A 1 -15.79 1.69 -7.49
N ALA A 2 -14.95 1.35 -6.49
CA ALA A 2 -14.50 2.34 -5.51
C ALA A 2 -13.44 3.27 -6.13
N PRO A 3 -13.44 4.58 -5.85
CA PRO A 3 -12.63 5.55 -6.59
C PRO A 3 -11.20 5.69 -6.04
N LEU A 4 -10.66 4.61 -5.47
CA LEU A 4 -9.28 4.60 -4.96
C LEU A 4 -8.30 4.76 -6.13
N GLY A 5 -7.44 5.78 -6.05
CA GLY A 5 -6.46 6.10 -7.08
C GLY A 5 -7.02 6.87 -8.29
N LEU A 6 -8.29 7.28 -8.23
CA LEU A 6 -8.89 8.17 -9.22
C LEU A 6 -8.71 9.64 -8.80
N PRO A 7 -8.61 10.58 -9.76
CA PRO A 7 -8.62 12.01 -9.45
C PRO A 7 -9.97 12.45 -8.87
N ASP A 8 -10.04 13.69 -8.40
CA ASP A 8 -11.31 14.29 -7.98
C ASP A 8 -12.34 14.26 -9.13
N GLY A 9 -13.58 13.92 -8.81
CA GLY A 9 -14.64 13.72 -9.79
C GLY A 9 -15.86 12.98 -9.25
N VAL A 10 -16.88 12.84 -10.09
CA VAL A 10 -18.12 12.12 -9.76
C VAL A 10 -18.14 10.77 -10.47
N TYR A 11 -18.38 9.69 -9.71
CA TYR A 11 -18.30 8.32 -10.19
C TYR A 11 -19.60 7.55 -9.90
N PRO A 12 -19.99 6.61 -10.78
CA PRO A 12 -21.12 5.72 -10.53
C PRO A 12 -20.79 4.72 -9.42
N TRP A 13 -21.70 4.59 -8.46
CA TRP A 13 -21.59 3.67 -7.34
C TRP A 13 -22.94 3.00 -7.07
N ASP A 14 -23.11 1.81 -7.67
CA ASP A 14 -24.40 1.12 -7.72
C ASP A 14 -25.46 2.02 -8.41
N GLU A 15 -26.68 2.10 -7.90
CA GLU A 15 -27.72 3.05 -8.37
C GLU A 15 -27.44 4.52 -7.97
N ARG A 16 -26.38 4.78 -7.19
CA ARG A 16 -26.02 6.10 -6.65
C ARG A 16 -24.80 6.69 -7.36
N GLN A 17 -24.45 7.91 -6.95
CA GLN A 17 -23.20 8.57 -7.31
C GLN A 17 -22.39 8.88 -6.06
N ILE A 18 -21.07 8.84 -6.21
CA ILE A 18 -20.10 9.33 -5.22
C ILE A 18 -19.28 10.46 -5.84
N GLU A 19 -19.06 11.51 -5.07
CA GLU A 19 -18.14 12.58 -5.39
C GLU A 19 -16.84 12.37 -4.61
N VAL A 20 -15.70 12.39 -5.32
CA VAL A 20 -14.38 12.47 -4.72
C VAL A 20 -13.90 13.91 -4.81
N LYS A 21 -13.60 14.48 -3.65
CA LYS A 21 -13.04 15.82 -3.52
C LYS A 21 -11.91 15.80 -2.51
N GLN A 22 -10.74 16.30 -2.90
CA GLN A 22 -9.52 16.30 -2.10
C GLN A 22 -9.22 14.91 -1.52
N GLY A 23 -9.41 13.86 -2.32
CA GLY A 23 -9.20 12.48 -1.88
C GLY A 23 -10.13 12.03 -0.74
N THR A 24 -11.36 12.53 -0.69
CA THR A 24 -12.42 12.01 0.19
C THR A 24 -13.67 11.72 -0.64
N ALA A 25 -14.20 10.50 -0.54
CA ALA A 25 -15.41 10.09 -1.25
C ALA A 25 -16.66 10.32 -0.39
N ARG A 26 -17.68 10.98 -0.95
CA ARG A 26 -18.97 11.24 -0.31
C ARG A 26 -20.15 10.98 -1.24
N LEU A 27 -21.29 10.59 -0.67
CA LEU A 27 -22.59 10.59 -1.36
C LEU A 27 -23.12 12.01 -1.52
N GLY A 28 -24.16 12.19 -2.34
CA GLY A 28 -24.78 13.50 -2.58
C GLY A 28 -25.39 14.17 -1.35
N ASP A 29 -25.70 13.40 -0.30
CA ASP A 29 -26.15 13.91 1.01
C ASP A 29 -24.97 14.28 1.96
N GLY A 30 -23.73 14.11 1.51
CA GLY A 30 -22.51 14.36 2.29
C GLY A 30 -22.02 13.16 3.11
N THR A 31 -22.74 12.03 3.12
CA THR A 31 -22.33 10.82 3.84
C THR A 31 -21.00 10.29 3.32
N LEU A 32 -20.08 9.91 4.21
CA LEU A 32 -18.79 9.33 3.83
C LEU A 32 -18.98 7.98 3.13
N ALA A 33 -18.38 7.82 1.95
CA ALA A 33 -18.53 6.64 1.10
C ALA A 33 -17.22 5.85 0.98
N GLY A 34 -16.83 5.20 2.08
CA GLY A 34 -15.59 4.42 2.14
C GLY A 34 -14.34 5.29 2.27
N THR A 35 -13.24 4.84 1.68
CA THR A 35 -11.94 5.55 1.70
C THR A 35 -11.29 5.51 0.33
N THR A 36 -10.60 6.59 -0.02
CA THR A 36 -9.69 6.65 -1.17
C THR A 36 -8.22 6.68 -0.73
N LEU A 37 -7.96 6.33 0.54
CA LEU A 37 -6.60 6.24 1.08
C LEU A 37 -6.01 4.85 0.77
N PRO A 38 -4.79 4.75 0.22
CA PRO A 38 -4.10 3.48 0.04
C PRO A 38 -3.80 2.80 1.38
N LEU A 39 -3.84 1.46 1.39
CA LEU A 39 -3.64 0.65 2.61
C LEU A 39 -2.35 1.01 3.37
N LEU A 40 -1.23 1.15 2.66
CA LEU A 40 0.08 1.41 3.30
C LEU A 40 0.19 2.83 3.85
N VAL A 41 -0.54 3.80 3.30
CA VAL A 41 -0.66 5.14 3.89
C VAL A 41 -1.41 5.07 5.23
N GLY A 42 -2.33 4.11 5.39
CA GLY A 42 -2.94 3.81 6.68
C GLY A 42 -1.90 3.40 7.74
N VAL A 43 -0.89 2.62 7.37
CA VAL A 43 0.21 2.22 8.25
C VAL A 43 1.04 3.44 8.68
N GLU A 44 1.39 4.30 7.71
CA GLU A 44 2.12 5.53 7.97
C GLU A 44 1.36 6.46 8.93
N ASN A 45 0.04 6.58 8.74
CA ASN A 45 -0.83 7.39 9.60
C ASN A 45 -0.92 6.86 11.03
N LEU A 46 -1.05 5.54 11.23
CA LEU A 46 -1.10 4.95 12.57
C LEU A 46 0.15 5.29 13.39
N VAL A 47 1.33 5.23 12.75
CA VAL A 47 2.61 5.59 13.38
C VAL A 47 2.69 7.10 13.62
N LYS A 48 2.36 7.91 12.61
CA LYS A 48 2.40 9.39 12.71
C LYS A 48 1.46 9.92 13.80
N TRP A 49 0.28 9.32 13.95
CA TRP A 49 -0.70 9.69 14.96
C TRP A 49 -0.46 9.04 16.32
N ASN A 50 0.61 8.24 16.45
CA ASN A 50 0.98 7.54 17.67
C ASN A 50 -0.15 6.64 18.21
N CYS A 51 -0.85 5.93 17.31
CA CYS A 51 -1.94 5.03 17.66
C CYS A 51 -1.44 3.66 18.15
N CYS A 52 -0.28 3.22 17.67
CA CYS A 52 0.33 1.93 18.01
C CYS A 52 1.84 1.95 17.68
N GLU A 53 2.56 0.90 18.06
CA GLU A 53 3.97 0.77 17.70
C GLU A 53 4.15 0.49 16.20
N VAL A 54 5.35 0.78 15.67
CA VAL A 54 5.68 0.59 14.25
C VAL A 54 5.45 -0.84 13.79
N GLY A 55 5.84 -1.83 14.61
CA GLY A 55 5.64 -3.24 14.29
C GLY A 55 4.16 -3.62 14.18
N GLU A 56 3.33 -3.13 15.11
CA GLU A 56 1.89 -3.38 15.12
C GLU A 56 1.21 -2.77 13.90
N ALA A 57 1.54 -1.51 13.56
CA ALA A 57 1.02 -0.84 12.38
C ALA A 57 1.28 -1.67 11.10
N ILE A 58 2.50 -2.19 10.95
CA ILE A 58 2.88 -3.04 9.81
C ILE A 58 2.09 -4.36 9.85
N VAL A 59 1.95 -4.99 11.02
CA VAL A 59 1.20 -6.24 11.21
C VAL A 59 -0.26 -6.07 10.77
N TYR A 60 -0.92 -4.97 11.11
CA TYR A 60 -2.32 -4.72 10.75
C TYR A 60 -2.57 -4.68 9.24
N ALA A 61 -1.61 -4.20 8.45
CA ALA A 61 -1.73 -4.17 7.00
C ALA A 61 -1.17 -5.43 6.30
N THR A 62 -0.50 -6.34 7.03
CA THR A 62 0.21 -7.47 6.42
C THR A 62 -0.19 -8.82 7.00
N ILE A 63 0.16 -9.11 8.24
CA ILE A 63 -0.03 -10.43 8.85
C ILE A 63 -1.47 -10.62 9.34
N ALA A 64 -2.08 -9.62 9.97
CA ALA A 64 -3.43 -9.74 10.53
C ALA A 64 -4.49 -10.10 9.48
N PRO A 65 -4.52 -9.51 8.26
CA PRO A 65 -5.47 -9.91 7.22
C PRO A 65 -5.26 -11.36 6.75
N ARG A 66 -4.00 -11.82 6.69
CA ARG A 66 -3.69 -13.21 6.32
C ARG A 66 -4.17 -14.20 7.38
N GLN A 67 -3.93 -13.89 8.66
CA GLN A 67 -4.42 -14.70 9.78
C GLN A 67 -5.95 -14.78 9.79
N ALA A 68 -6.65 -13.66 9.55
CA ALA A 68 -8.11 -13.64 9.46
C ALA A 68 -8.65 -14.52 8.33
N LEU A 69 -7.85 -14.73 7.27
CA LEU A 69 -8.18 -15.61 6.14
C LEU A 69 -7.63 -17.05 6.28
N GLY A 70 -6.94 -17.37 7.38
CA GLY A 70 -6.30 -18.68 7.57
C GLY A 70 -5.09 -18.94 6.65
N VAL A 71 -4.44 -17.90 6.14
CA VAL A 71 -3.24 -18.00 5.30
C VAL A 71 -2.01 -17.69 6.17
N PHE A 72 -1.07 -18.64 6.29
CA PHE A 72 0.01 -18.52 7.27
C PHE A 72 1.43 -18.53 6.69
N SER A 73 1.60 -19.01 5.46
CA SER A 73 2.92 -19.19 4.85
C SER A 73 3.19 -18.14 3.79
N LEU A 74 4.42 -17.62 3.79
CA LEU A 74 5.00 -16.85 2.69
C LEU A 74 5.98 -17.70 1.86
N ILE A 75 6.17 -18.97 2.22
CA ILE A 75 7.06 -19.89 1.49
C ILE A 75 6.46 -20.15 0.11
N GLY A 76 7.24 -19.91 -0.93
CA GLY A 76 6.83 -20.05 -2.33
C GLY A 76 6.36 -18.75 -2.99
N GLU A 77 6.16 -17.69 -2.21
CA GLU A 77 5.81 -16.37 -2.75
C GLU A 77 7.02 -15.64 -3.36
N SER A 78 6.77 -14.84 -4.40
CA SER A 78 7.82 -14.08 -5.07
C SER A 78 8.40 -13.00 -4.15
N ALA A 79 9.73 -12.93 -4.05
CA ALA A 79 10.43 -11.85 -3.34
C ALA A 79 10.09 -10.44 -3.88
N SER A 80 9.59 -10.33 -5.11
CA SER A 80 9.10 -9.07 -5.69
C SER A 80 7.89 -8.49 -4.96
N GLN A 81 7.13 -9.31 -4.24
CA GLN A 81 5.96 -8.89 -3.45
C GLN A 81 6.37 -8.30 -2.09
N LEU A 82 7.63 -8.45 -1.67
CA LEU A 82 8.10 -7.96 -0.37
C LEU A 82 8.25 -6.43 -0.37
N LEU A 83 8.00 -5.87 0.81
CA LEU A 83 8.13 -4.44 1.10
C LEU A 83 9.35 -4.22 1.99
N ARG A 84 10.06 -3.11 1.77
CA ARG A 84 11.09 -2.59 2.66
C ARG A 84 10.53 -1.38 3.37
N TRP A 85 10.45 -1.46 4.69
CA TRP A 85 10.05 -0.36 5.57
C TRP A 85 11.29 0.41 6.04
N LYS A 86 11.18 1.73 6.15
CA LYS A 86 12.21 2.61 6.68
C LYS A 86 11.59 3.53 7.72
N LEU A 87 12.09 3.42 8.94
CA LEU A 87 11.73 4.30 10.04
C LEU A 87 12.72 5.45 10.10
N ASP A 88 12.22 6.68 10.08
CA ASP A 88 12.99 7.91 10.18
C ASP A 88 12.58 8.64 11.47
N LEU A 89 13.58 8.93 12.31
CA LEU A 89 13.40 9.49 13.67
C LEU A 89 13.89 10.94 13.79
N ALA A 90 13.87 11.70 12.70
CA ALA A 90 14.41 13.07 12.68
C ALA A 90 13.53 14.06 13.47
N ASP A 91 14.19 15.00 14.17
CA ASP A 91 13.62 16.25 14.71
C ASP A 91 12.21 16.11 15.32
N ALA A 92 12.09 15.24 16.32
CA ALA A 92 10.88 15.01 17.12
C ALA A 92 9.65 14.45 16.36
N THR A 93 9.79 14.08 15.08
CA THR A 93 8.68 13.55 14.28
C THR A 93 9.01 12.15 13.78
N ILE A 94 8.25 11.16 14.24
CA ILE A 94 8.36 9.79 13.73
C ILE A 94 7.71 9.73 12.34
N SER A 95 8.45 9.22 11.35
CA SER A 95 7.90 8.95 10.02
C SER A 95 8.29 7.56 9.54
N LEU A 96 7.33 6.88 8.93
CA LEU A 96 7.51 5.56 8.36
C LEU A 96 7.32 5.66 6.85
N ASN A 97 8.24 5.11 6.09
CA ASN A 97 8.17 5.05 4.63
C ASN A 97 8.31 3.61 4.15
N TRP A 98 7.84 3.32 2.94
CA TRP A 98 7.99 2.01 2.32
C TRP A 98 8.37 2.09 0.85
N GLN A 99 8.96 1.01 0.37
CA GLN A 99 9.19 0.76 -1.05
C GLN A 99 9.16 -0.74 -1.33
N ARG A 100 9.07 -1.14 -2.59
CA ARG A 100 9.28 -2.55 -2.97
C ARG A 100 10.72 -2.95 -2.64
N LEU A 101 10.90 -4.16 -2.10
CA LEU A 101 12.23 -4.66 -1.76
C LEU A 101 13.10 -4.84 -3.01
N LEU A 102 12.50 -5.30 -4.09
CA LEU A 102 13.13 -5.44 -5.40
C LEU A 102 12.47 -4.46 -6.36
N PRO A 103 13.24 -3.64 -7.10
CA PRO A 103 12.68 -2.82 -8.17
C PRO A 103 12.10 -3.74 -9.26
N PHE A 104 10.98 -3.33 -9.86
CA PHE A 104 10.39 -4.05 -10.98
C PHE A 104 11.29 -3.91 -12.21
N ALA A 105 12.24 -4.85 -12.35
CA ALA A 105 12.87 -5.34 -13.59
C ALA A 105 14.27 -5.91 -13.27
N ILE A 106 14.36 -7.23 -13.15
CA ILE A 106 15.38 -7.95 -13.90
C ILE A 106 14.59 -8.96 -14.72
N SER A 107 14.44 -8.70 -16.01
CA SER A 107 13.98 -9.73 -16.93
C SER A 107 14.97 -10.88 -16.83
N ILE A 108 14.47 -12.09 -16.58
CA ILE A 108 15.32 -13.29 -16.51
C ILE A 108 16.04 -13.54 -17.85
N ASN A 109 15.64 -12.84 -18.93
CA ASN A 109 16.32 -12.86 -20.22
C ASN A 109 17.56 -11.96 -20.31
N ASP A 110 17.79 -11.02 -19.38
CA ASP A 110 18.96 -10.13 -19.41
C ASP A 110 20.26 -10.81 -18.92
N TYR A 111 20.15 -11.99 -18.31
CA TYR A 111 21.31 -12.78 -17.90
C TYR A 111 22.03 -13.50 -19.05
N SER A 112 21.34 -13.69 -20.19
CA SER A 112 21.86 -14.43 -21.35
C SER A 112 22.81 -13.59 -22.20
N SER A 113 22.63 -12.27 -22.24
CA SER A 113 23.41 -11.36 -23.09
C SER A 113 24.76 -10.96 -22.48
N THR A 114 24.94 -11.07 -21.16
CA THR A 114 26.20 -10.69 -20.48
C THR A 114 27.28 -11.78 -20.53
N ARG A 115 26.95 -13.03 -20.87
CA ARG A 115 27.98 -14.10 -21.03
C ARG A 115 28.65 -14.13 -22.41
N GLN A 116 28.13 -13.40 -23.41
CA GLN A 116 28.66 -13.49 -24.78
C GLN A 116 29.65 -12.38 -25.14
N GLN A 117 29.92 -11.44 -24.24
CA GLN A 117 30.95 -10.39 -24.38
C GLN A 117 32.23 -10.66 -23.57
N ILE A 118 32.33 -11.82 -22.92
CA ILE A 118 33.58 -12.29 -22.29
C ILE A 118 34.01 -13.58 -23.00
N LYS A 119 34.47 -13.43 -24.24
CA LYS A 119 35.37 -14.35 -24.93
C LYS A 119 36.30 -13.55 -25.84
#